data_AF-A0A5Q0LLD2-F1
#
_entry.id   AF-A0A5Q0LLD2-F1
#
_cell.length_a   1.000
_cell.length_b   1.000
_cell.length_c   1.000
_cell.angle_alpha   90.00
_cell.angle_beta   90.00
_cell.angle_gamma   90.00
#
_symmetry.space_group_name_H-M   'P 1'
#
loop_
_entity.id
_entity.type
_entity.pdbx_description
1 polymer ?
#
loop_
_entity_poly.entity_id
_entity_poly.type
_entity_poly.pdbx_seq_one_letter_code
_entity_poly.pdbx_strand_id
1 'polypeptide(L)'
;MPSTRNAVVSLVAVGTLLGAAGAAAADTASPAPSGAPTGDGAAALCRRAPKIDQRIDRILDRLHADASQRGSVARLEQRVANAKSAGHTEIESYLNDRLTFRRSLIPTLEARQKDLSQVEKWCGANDNGTKK
;
A
#
# COMPACT_ATOMS: atom_id res chain seq x y z
N MET A 1 19.49 31.32 0.43
CA MET A 1 20.07 30.64 1.61
C MET A 1 20.84 31.67 2.44
N PRO A 2 20.44 31.97 3.68
CA PRO A 2 21.36 32.26 4.76
C PRO A 2 21.67 30.98 5.55
N SER A 3 22.74 30.98 6.35
CA SER A 3 23.19 29.83 7.15
C SER A 3 23.31 30.23 8.62
N THR A 4 22.84 29.37 9.53
CA THR A 4 23.08 29.49 10.98
C THR A 4 23.81 28.25 11.46
N ARG A 5 25.06 28.43 11.90
CA ARG A 5 25.92 27.38 12.45
C ARG A 5 25.79 27.35 13.97
N ASN A 6 25.49 26.20 14.56
CA ASN A 6 25.78 25.93 15.97
C ASN A 6 26.81 24.80 16.03
N ALA A 7 27.96 25.04 16.66
CA ALA A 7 29.05 24.08 16.79
C ALA A 7 29.80 24.27 18.12
N VAL A 8 29.70 23.26 18.99
CA VAL A 8 30.43 23.07 20.26
C VAL A 8 30.51 21.54 20.40
N VAL A 9 31.62 20.80 20.24
CA VAL A 9 33.04 20.92 20.66
C VAL A 9 33.23 20.75 22.18
N SER A 10 33.94 19.78 22.76
CA SER A 10 34.43 18.41 22.42
C SER A 10 34.70 17.72 23.81
N LEU A 11 35.58 16.74 24.14
CA LEU A 11 36.64 15.92 23.50
C LEU A 11 36.98 14.73 24.46
N VAL A 12 37.83 13.78 24.04
CA VAL A 12 38.56 12.75 24.85
C VAL A 12 37.68 11.56 25.34
N ALA A 13 38.10 10.28 25.32
CA ALA A 13 39.43 9.66 25.14
C ALA A 13 39.50 8.60 24.01
N VAL A 14 40.73 8.17 23.67
CA VAL A 14 41.03 7.13 22.68
C VAL A 14 41.18 5.76 23.36
N GLY A 15 40.63 4.70 22.77
CA GLY A 15 40.79 3.32 23.24
C GLY A 15 40.79 2.30 22.09
N THR A 16 42.00 1.79 21.78
CA THR A 16 42.32 0.53 21.06
C THR A 16 41.39 0.00 19.96
N LEU A 17 41.92 -0.07 18.73
CA LEU A 17 41.46 -0.99 17.69
C LEU A 17 41.56 -2.45 18.17
N LEU A 18 40.48 -3.24 18.08
CA LEU A 18 40.45 -4.56 17.41
C LEU A 18 39.04 -5.19 17.40
N GLY A 19 38.63 -5.72 16.24
CA GLY A 19 37.69 -6.84 16.07
C GLY A 19 36.44 -6.96 16.95
N ALA A 20 35.36 -6.25 16.58
CA ALA A 20 33.99 -6.72 16.85
C ALA A 20 33.08 -6.37 15.67
N ALA A 21 32.37 -7.37 15.12
CA ALA A 21 31.31 -7.11 14.16
C ALA A 21 30.10 -6.54 14.92
N GLY A 22 29.94 -5.22 14.88
CA GLY A 22 28.86 -4.52 15.57
C GLY A 22 27.50 -4.97 15.03
N ALA A 23 26.84 -5.88 15.75
CA ALA A 23 25.46 -6.22 15.48
C ALA A 23 24.60 -4.95 15.64
N ALA A 24 23.97 -4.51 14.56
CA ALA A 24 23.02 -3.41 14.60
C ALA A 24 21.76 -3.86 15.36
N ALA A 25 21.80 -3.71 16.67
CA ALA A 25 20.64 -3.91 17.53
C ALA A 25 19.58 -2.86 17.15
N ALA A 26 18.59 -3.28 16.36
CA ALA A 26 17.40 -2.49 16.14
C ALA A 26 16.62 -2.46 17.46
N ASP A 27 16.49 -1.29 18.08
CA ASP A 27 15.72 -1.10 19.30
C ASP A 27 14.29 -1.62 19.11
N THR A 28 13.98 -2.77 19.71
CA THR A 28 12.69 -3.46 19.59
C THR A 28 11.56 -2.77 20.38
N ALA A 29 11.77 -1.52 20.79
CA ALA A 29 10.81 -0.64 21.44
C ALA A 29 9.70 -0.19 20.46
N SER A 30 8.86 -1.14 20.03
CA SER A 30 7.58 -0.82 19.40
C SER A 30 6.77 0.03 20.39
N PRO A 31 6.38 1.27 20.04
CA PRO A 31 5.64 2.13 20.96
C PRO A 31 4.30 1.48 21.30
N ALA A 32 4.04 1.28 22.59
CA ALA A 32 2.79 0.70 23.05
C ALA A 32 1.59 1.55 22.58
N PRO A 33 0.50 0.94 22.09
CA PRO A 33 -0.65 1.67 21.57
C PRO A 33 -1.23 2.58 22.66
N SER A 34 -1.28 3.88 22.36
CA SER A 34 -1.56 4.94 23.34
C SER A 34 -3.05 5.04 23.72
N GLY A 35 -3.53 4.05 24.48
CA GLY A 35 -4.88 4.01 25.05
C GLY A 35 -5.75 2.87 24.51
N ALA A 36 -6.80 2.54 25.26
CA ALA A 36 -7.79 1.56 24.84
C ALA A 36 -8.73 2.11 23.75
N PRO A 37 -9.30 1.26 22.86
CA PRO A 37 -10.23 1.71 21.82
C PRO A 37 -11.50 2.37 22.40
N THR A 38 -11.71 3.64 22.08
CA THR A 38 -12.88 4.42 22.52
C THR A 38 -14.06 4.30 21.55
N GLY A 39 -14.52 3.06 21.35
CA GLY A 39 -15.66 2.70 20.49
C GLY A 39 -15.30 1.72 19.37
N ASP A 40 -16.26 1.45 18.49
CA ASP A 40 -16.17 0.53 17.35
C ASP A 40 -15.32 1.07 16.17
N GLY A 41 -15.14 2.40 16.12
CA GLY A 41 -14.45 3.10 15.05
C GLY A 41 -15.34 3.57 13.89
N ALA A 42 -16.67 3.52 14.00
CA ALA A 42 -17.60 3.91 12.93
C ALA A 42 -17.31 5.31 12.36
N ALA A 43 -17.20 6.35 13.19
CA ALA A 43 -16.84 7.71 12.75
C ALA A 43 -15.48 7.79 12.02
N ALA A 44 -14.54 6.91 12.34
CA ALA A 44 -13.26 6.81 11.64
C ALA A 44 -13.38 6.03 10.32
N LEU A 45 -14.28 5.06 10.21
CA LEU A 45 -14.59 4.37 8.96
C LEU A 45 -15.35 5.28 7.99
N CYS A 46 -16.43 5.94 8.42
CA CYS A 46 -17.23 6.84 7.59
C CYS A 46 -16.40 7.99 6.98
N ARG A 47 -15.49 8.60 7.77
CA ARG A 47 -14.54 9.62 7.28
C ARG A 47 -13.54 9.10 6.23
N ARG A 48 -13.35 7.78 6.14
CA ARG A 48 -12.42 7.13 5.20
C ARG A 48 -13.11 6.53 3.97
N ALA A 49 -14.35 6.04 4.09
CA ALA A 49 -15.06 5.30 3.05
C ALA A 49 -14.97 5.92 1.63
N PRO A 50 -15.33 7.20 1.38
CA PRO A 50 -15.27 7.79 0.04
C PRO A 50 -13.84 7.98 -0.49
N LYS A 51 -12.83 7.98 0.40
CA LYS A 51 -11.42 8.00 0.02
C LYS A 51 -10.86 6.59 -0.24
N ILE A 52 -11.59 5.54 0.10
CA ILE A 52 -11.29 4.15 -0.25
C ILE A 52 -12.01 3.79 -1.55
N ASP A 53 -13.28 4.16 -1.71
CA ASP A 53 -14.04 3.92 -2.94
C ASP A 53 -13.37 4.59 -4.15
N GLN A 54 -13.08 5.89 -4.06
CA GLN A 54 -12.30 6.62 -5.06
C GLN A 54 -10.85 6.12 -5.23
N ARG A 55 -10.36 5.16 -4.42
CA ARG A 55 -9.11 4.43 -4.71
C ARG A 55 -9.37 3.13 -5.44
N ILE A 56 -10.48 2.45 -5.17
CA ILE A 56 -10.91 1.25 -5.87
C ILE A 56 -11.24 1.58 -7.34
N ASP A 57 -12.00 2.65 -7.61
CA ASP A 57 -12.27 3.15 -8.98
C ASP A 57 -10.96 3.26 -9.78
N ARG A 58 -10.05 4.12 -9.29
CA ARG A 58 -8.75 4.38 -9.93
C ARG A 58 -7.81 3.17 -9.94
N ILE A 59 -8.17 2.03 -9.35
CA ILE A 59 -7.49 0.75 -9.55
C ILE A 59 -8.22 -0.04 -10.65
N LEU A 60 -9.53 -0.20 -10.58
CA LEU A 60 -10.36 -0.85 -11.61
C LEU A 60 -10.17 -0.20 -12.99
N ASP A 61 -10.24 1.14 -13.09
CA ASP A 61 -9.93 1.92 -14.30
C ASP A 61 -8.59 1.50 -14.91
N ARG A 62 -7.55 1.40 -14.07
CA ARG A 62 -6.20 1.08 -14.51
C ARG A 62 -6.06 -0.39 -14.90
N LEU A 63 -6.84 -1.28 -14.28
CA LEU A 63 -6.88 -2.71 -14.60
C LEU A 63 -7.60 -2.97 -15.92
N HIS A 64 -8.70 -2.27 -16.18
CA HIS A 64 -9.56 -2.41 -17.36
C HIS A 64 -9.12 -1.57 -18.57
N ALA A 65 -8.23 -0.60 -18.39
CA ALA A 65 -7.64 0.17 -19.49
C ALA A 65 -6.90 -0.70 -20.53
N ASP A 66 -6.65 -0.12 -21.71
CA ASP A 66 -6.06 -0.81 -22.86
C ASP A 66 -4.56 -1.16 -22.70
N ALA A 67 -3.97 -1.72 -23.76
CA ALA A 67 -2.59 -2.19 -23.78
C ALA A 67 -1.51 -1.09 -23.74
N SER A 68 -1.85 0.19 -23.94
CA SER A 68 -0.93 1.30 -23.72
C SER A 68 -0.69 1.55 -22.22
N GLN A 69 -1.72 1.39 -21.38
CA GLN A 69 -1.72 1.85 -20.00
C GLN A 69 -0.82 1.02 -19.08
N ARG A 70 0.06 1.69 -18.33
CA ARG A 70 0.95 1.07 -17.33
C ARG A 70 0.16 0.60 -16.10
N GLY A 71 -0.39 -0.61 -16.17
CA GLY A 71 -1.04 -1.27 -15.05
C GLY A 71 -2.22 -2.15 -15.42
N SER A 72 -2.65 -2.14 -16.69
CA SER A 72 -3.78 -2.93 -17.16
C SER A 72 -3.53 -4.43 -17.22
N VAL A 73 -4.63 -5.16 -17.36
CA VAL A 73 -4.66 -6.56 -17.77
C VAL A 73 -4.16 -6.67 -19.22
N ALA A 74 -4.72 -5.90 -20.15
CA ALA A 74 -4.36 -5.92 -21.58
C ALA A 74 -2.86 -5.70 -21.86
N ARG A 75 -2.21 -4.75 -21.17
CA ARG A 75 -0.76 -4.51 -21.33
C ARG A 75 0.10 -5.64 -20.75
N LEU A 76 -0.45 -6.44 -19.83
CA LEU A 76 0.24 -7.60 -19.27
C LEU A 76 0.05 -8.83 -20.18
N GLU A 77 -1.13 -9.01 -20.76
CA GLU A 77 -1.43 -10.01 -21.78
C GLU A 77 -0.54 -9.84 -23.02
N GLN A 78 -0.41 -8.63 -23.55
CA GLN A 78 0.51 -8.35 -24.66
C GLN A 78 1.97 -8.72 -24.32
N ARG A 79 2.39 -8.57 -23.05
CA ARG A 79 3.75 -8.93 -22.62
C ARG A 79 3.93 -10.43 -22.43
N VAL A 80 2.90 -11.17 -22.04
CA VAL A 80 2.87 -12.64 -22.10
C VAL A 80 3.02 -13.10 -23.56
N ALA A 81 2.19 -12.56 -24.46
CA ALA A 81 2.23 -12.89 -25.89
C ALA A 81 3.61 -12.63 -26.51
N ASN A 82 4.22 -11.47 -26.23
CA ASN A 82 5.56 -11.13 -26.71
C ASN A 82 6.66 -12.06 -26.16
N ALA A 83 6.55 -12.49 -24.89
CA ALA A 83 7.50 -13.44 -24.30
C ALA A 83 7.37 -14.83 -24.95
N LYS A 84 6.13 -15.29 -25.15
CA LYS A 84 5.80 -16.54 -25.83
C LYS A 84 6.32 -16.57 -27.27
N SER A 85 6.09 -15.51 -28.05
CA SER A 85 6.57 -15.40 -29.44
C SER A 85 8.10 -15.34 -29.55
N ALA A 86 8.80 -14.95 -28.48
CA ALA A 86 10.25 -14.95 -28.40
C ALA A 86 10.84 -16.25 -27.81
N GLY A 87 10.01 -17.22 -27.42
CA GLY A 87 10.44 -18.45 -26.75
C GLY A 87 10.98 -18.25 -25.32
N HIS A 88 10.71 -17.10 -24.69
CA HIS A 88 11.21 -16.78 -23.36
C HIS A 88 10.33 -17.41 -22.26
N THR A 89 10.41 -18.73 -22.09
CA THR A 89 9.56 -19.57 -21.23
C THR A 89 9.44 -19.08 -19.77
N GLU A 90 10.54 -18.72 -19.15
CA GLU A 90 10.63 -18.25 -17.77
C GLU A 90 9.95 -16.89 -17.60
N ILE A 91 10.08 -16.04 -18.62
CA ILE A 91 9.44 -14.72 -18.67
C ILE A 91 7.94 -14.87 -18.95
N GLU A 92 7.53 -15.78 -19.85
CA GLU A 92 6.12 -16.10 -20.08
C GLU A 92 5.46 -16.58 -18.77
N SER A 93 6.09 -17.52 -18.06
CA SER A 93 5.60 -18.06 -16.78
C SER A 93 5.41 -16.96 -15.72
N TYR A 94 6.47 -16.20 -15.42
CA TYR A 94 6.43 -15.09 -14.44
C TYR A 94 5.40 -14.01 -14.81
N LEU A 95 5.14 -13.79 -16.10
CA LEU A 95 4.12 -12.83 -16.55
C LEU A 95 2.70 -13.41 -16.49
N ASN A 96 2.53 -14.71 -16.69
CA ASN A 96 1.26 -15.41 -16.51
C ASN A 96 0.83 -15.44 -15.03
N ASP A 97 1.72 -15.74 -14.08
CA ASP A 97 1.40 -15.68 -12.65
C ASP A 97 0.89 -14.30 -12.24
N ARG A 98 1.59 -13.25 -12.72
CA ARG A 98 1.20 -11.86 -12.49
C ARG A 98 -0.09 -11.47 -13.19
N LEU A 99 -0.41 -12.07 -14.34
CA LEU A 99 -1.66 -11.87 -15.06
C LEU A 99 -2.83 -12.51 -14.30
N THR A 100 -2.65 -13.75 -13.82
CA THR A 100 -3.61 -14.47 -12.98
C THR A 100 -3.91 -13.71 -11.69
N PHE A 101 -2.87 -13.28 -10.95
CA PHE A 101 -3.05 -12.43 -9.77
C PHE A 101 -3.72 -11.10 -10.10
N ARG A 102 -3.36 -10.45 -11.21
CA ARG A 102 -3.98 -9.19 -11.62
C ARG A 102 -5.47 -9.35 -11.95
N ARG A 103 -5.86 -10.45 -12.60
CA ARG A 103 -7.26 -10.77 -12.91
C ARG A 103 -8.07 -11.09 -11.64
N SER A 104 -7.51 -11.81 -10.65
CA SER A 104 -8.23 -12.12 -9.40
C SER A 104 -8.47 -10.92 -8.47
N LEU A 105 -7.72 -9.83 -8.65
CA LEU A 105 -8.00 -8.55 -7.96
C LEU A 105 -9.34 -7.92 -8.40
N ILE A 106 -9.76 -8.07 -9.65
CA ILE A 106 -10.95 -7.39 -10.21
C ILE A 106 -12.23 -7.72 -9.42
N PRO A 107 -12.70 -8.98 -9.33
CA PRO A 107 -13.92 -9.30 -8.57
C PRO A 107 -13.78 -9.00 -7.06
N THR A 108 -12.56 -9.08 -6.53
CA THR A 108 -12.27 -8.70 -5.13
C THR A 108 -12.46 -7.20 -4.88
N LEU A 109 -12.11 -6.36 -5.86
CA LEU A 109 -12.26 -4.90 -5.80
C LEU A 109 -13.72 -4.49 -6.03
N GLU A 110 -14.39 -5.09 -7.03
CA GLU A 110 -15.81 -4.86 -7.29
C GLU A 110 -16.71 -5.24 -6.11
N ALA A 111 -16.40 -6.34 -5.40
CA ALA A 111 -17.09 -6.71 -4.17
C ALA A 111 -16.91 -5.63 -3.08
N ARG A 112 -15.66 -5.21 -2.84
CA ARG A 112 -15.33 -4.17 -1.84
C ARG A 112 -15.97 -2.81 -2.14
N GLN A 113 -16.14 -2.45 -3.41
CA GLN A 113 -16.91 -1.27 -3.80
C GLN A 113 -18.39 -1.39 -3.46
N LYS A 114 -19.01 -2.55 -3.74
CA LYS A 114 -20.41 -2.83 -3.34
C LYS A 114 -20.57 -2.77 -1.82
N ASP A 115 -19.61 -3.29 -1.06
CA ASP A 115 -19.58 -3.22 0.41
C ASP A 115 -19.43 -1.76 0.91
N LEU A 116 -18.50 -0.99 0.35
CA LEU A 116 -18.33 0.42 0.70
C LEU A 116 -19.58 1.25 0.40
N SER A 117 -20.27 0.99 -0.72
CA SER A 117 -21.53 1.65 -1.04
C SER A 117 -22.64 1.40 0.00
N GLN A 118 -22.57 0.30 0.75
CA GLN A 118 -23.48 -0.01 1.86
C GLN A 118 -23.03 0.70 3.15
N VAL A 119 -21.72 0.70 3.43
CA VAL A 119 -21.13 1.46 4.54
C VAL A 119 -21.47 2.96 4.42
N GLU A 120 -21.35 3.55 3.24
CA GLU A 120 -21.63 4.98 3.02
C GLU A 120 -23.11 5.33 3.18
N LYS A 121 -24.03 4.47 2.72
CA LYS A 121 -25.47 4.60 3.00
C LYS A 121 -25.76 4.54 4.50
N TRP A 122 -25.12 3.61 5.21
CA TRP A 122 -25.24 3.51 6.67
C TRP A 122 -24.67 4.78 7.37
N CYS A 123 -23.53 5.28 6.92
CA CYS A 123 -22.91 6.49 7.45
C CYS A 123 -23.82 7.72 7.27
N GLY A 124 -24.47 7.86 6.11
CA GLY A 124 -25.44 8.92 5.85
C GLY A 124 -26.67 8.87 6.78
N ALA A 125 -27.13 7.67 7.14
CA ALA A 125 -28.25 7.50 8.08
C ALA A 125 -27.87 7.68 9.56
N ASN A 126 -26.59 7.52 9.92
CA ASN A 126 -26.11 7.43 11.31
C ASN A 126 -25.16 8.58 11.71
N ASP A 127 -25.41 9.79 11.20
CA ASP A 127 -24.65 11.02 11.42
C ASP A 127 -23.12 10.81 11.25
N ASN A 128 -22.75 10.16 10.15
CA ASN A 128 -21.38 9.74 9.81
C ASN A 128 -20.73 8.84 10.87
N GLY A 129 -21.53 7.99 11.54
CA GLY A 129 -21.07 7.08 12.58
C GLY A 129 -20.81 7.76 13.93
N THR A 130 -21.52 8.86 14.22
CA THR A 130 -21.45 9.54 15.52
C THR A 130 -22.68 9.32 16.42
N LYS A 131 -23.77 8.74 15.88
CA LYS A 131 -24.81 8.13 16.73
C LYS A 131 -24.24 6.96 17.53
N LYS A 132 -24.78 6.76 18.73
CA LYS A 132 -24.50 5.63 19.63
C LYS A 132 -25.76 4.79 19.80
#